data_AF-M0B402-F1
#
_entry.id   AF-M0B402-F1
#
_cell.length_a   1.000
_cell.length_b   1.000
_cell.length_c   1.000
_cell.angle_alpha   90.00
_cell.angle_beta   90.00
_cell.angle_gamma   90.00
#
_symmetry.space_group_name_H-M   'P 1'
#
loop_
_entity.id
_entity.type
_entity.pdbx_description
1 polymer ?
#
loop_
_entity_poly.entity_id
_entity_poly.type
_entity_poly.pdbx_seq_one_letter_code
_entity_poly.pdbx_strand_id
1 'polypeptide(L)'
;MKNVLASIGIGNVTVDTVLPTETELDIDLAVDPEDKDYLTVKPTPRLQTVFDAMDDLGFSLRSAECEADPYGRYTSGRRFVQEFEFRPESGRFRDSLDEVELIAKPGPDELELFVEVDRRGGLLSEMTDTDERNARTTIRSTDRKTIRDELAALIETHA
;
A
#
# COMPACT_ATOMS: atom_id res chain seq x y z
N MET A 1 -20.69 15.58 17.82
CA MET A 1 -19.54 15.67 16.90
C MET A 1 -18.80 14.33 16.97
N LYS A 2 -19.14 13.38 16.08
CA LYS A 2 -18.64 11.99 16.11
C LYS A 2 -18.05 11.53 14.76
N ASN A 3 -17.77 12.44 13.84
CA ASN A 3 -17.50 12.10 12.44
C ASN A 3 -16.08 12.45 11.97
N VAL A 4 -15.07 12.32 12.85
CA VAL A 4 -13.65 12.55 12.50
C VAL A 4 -12.79 11.30 12.75
N LEU A 5 -13.39 10.20 13.22
CA LEU A 5 -12.65 8.99 13.61
C LEU A 5 -12.75 7.82 12.60
N ALA A 6 -13.29 8.06 11.41
CA ALA A 6 -13.40 7.03 10.35
C ALA A 6 -12.27 7.10 9.31
N SER A 7 -11.49 8.18 9.26
CA SER A 7 -10.40 8.36 8.28
C SER A 7 -9.02 7.94 8.81
N ILE A 8 -8.95 7.42 10.03
CA ILE A 8 -7.70 6.97 10.66
C ILE A 8 -8.06 5.64 11.33
N GLY A 9 -7.87 4.55 10.58
CA GLY A 9 -8.21 3.19 11.01
C GLY A 9 -7.42 2.75 12.25
N ILE A 10 -7.94 3.06 13.44
CA ILE A 10 -7.42 2.51 14.69
C ILE A 10 -8.23 1.26 15.01
N GLY A 11 -7.76 0.13 14.45
CA GLY A 11 -8.28 -1.22 14.68
C GLY A 11 -8.64 -1.95 13.38
N ASN A 12 -7.87 -2.99 13.04
CA ASN A 12 -7.87 -3.73 11.77
C ASN A 12 -7.76 -2.81 10.55
N VAL A 13 -6.51 -2.50 10.20
CA VAL A 13 -6.01 -1.61 9.14
C VAL A 13 -7.02 -1.44 8.00
N THR A 14 -7.89 -0.43 8.10
CA THR A 14 -8.79 -0.07 7.00
C THR A 14 -8.05 0.94 6.15
N VAL A 15 -7.63 0.55 4.95
CA VAL A 15 -7.02 1.47 3.99
C VAL A 15 -8.11 1.95 3.04
N ASP A 16 -8.65 3.12 3.35
CA ASP A 16 -9.65 3.78 2.53
C ASP A 16 -8.96 4.79 1.62
N THR A 17 -8.75 4.42 0.36
CA THR A 17 -8.37 5.39 -0.67
C THR A 17 -9.61 6.11 -1.14
N VAL A 18 -9.63 7.44 -1.01
CA VAL A 18 -10.72 8.28 -1.48
C VAL A 18 -10.36 8.85 -2.86
N LEU A 19 -11.12 8.48 -3.89
CA LEU A 19 -10.94 8.97 -5.25
C LEU A 19 -12.06 9.95 -5.61
N PRO A 20 -11.75 11.15 -6.15
CA PRO A 20 -12.76 12.01 -6.73
C PRO A 20 -13.23 11.42 -8.06
N THR A 21 -14.54 11.39 -8.29
CA THR A 21 -15.12 11.10 -9.60
C THR A 21 -15.89 12.31 -10.10
N GLU A 22 -15.67 12.64 -11.38
CA GLU A 22 -16.41 13.69 -12.09
C GLU A 22 -17.52 13.04 -12.91
N THR A 23 -18.75 13.52 -12.74
CA THR A 23 -19.89 13.12 -13.55
C THR A 23 -20.28 14.28 -14.44
N GLU A 24 -20.07 14.16 -15.74
CA GLU A 24 -20.45 15.20 -16.71
C GLU A 24 -21.81 14.86 -17.32
N LEU A 25 -22.77 15.80 -17.24
CA LEU A 25 -24.11 15.67 -17.82
C LEU A 25 -24.22 16.59 -19.04
N ASP A 26 -24.16 16.01 -20.24
CA ASP A 26 -24.18 16.75 -21.50
C ASP A 26 -25.59 17.27 -21.82
N ILE A 27 -25.85 18.54 -21.50
CA ILE A 27 -27.08 19.28 -21.84
C ILE A 27 -26.69 20.64 -22.41
N ASP A 28 -27.05 20.90 -23.67
CA ASP A 28 -26.89 22.20 -24.34
C ASP A 28 -27.48 23.33 -23.47
N LEU A 29 -26.61 24.24 -22.99
CA LEU A 29 -26.90 25.44 -22.16
C LEU A 29 -27.05 25.23 -20.64
N ALA A 30 -26.63 24.11 -20.07
CA ALA A 30 -26.57 23.97 -18.61
C ALA A 30 -25.43 24.83 -18.00
N VAL A 31 -25.73 25.52 -16.90
CA VAL A 31 -24.70 26.02 -15.97
C VAL A 31 -23.99 24.81 -15.42
N ASP A 32 -22.68 24.74 -15.63
CA ASP A 32 -21.81 23.61 -15.25
C ASP A 32 -22.15 23.05 -13.86
N PRO A 33 -22.84 21.90 -13.78
CA PRO A 33 -23.13 21.28 -12.51
C PRO A 33 -21.94 20.40 -12.12
N GLU A 34 -20.88 20.99 -11.58
CA GLU A 34 -19.79 20.21 -10.98
C GLU A 34 -20.32 19.47 -9.73
N ASP A 35 -20.65 18.18 -9.89
CA ASP A 35 -20.86 17.26 -8.77
C ASP A 35 -19.57 16.47 -8.50
N LYS A 36 -19.13 16.45 -7.25
CA LYS A 36 -17.90 15.75 -6.81
C LYS A 36 -18.29 14.63 -5.88
N ASP A 37 -18.35 13.43 -6.44
CA ASP A 37 -18.58 12.22 -5.67
C ASP A 37 -17.24 11.64 -5.18
N TYR A 38 -17.25 11.17 -3.93
CA TYR A 38 -16.11 10.51 -3.32
C TYR A 38 -16.32 9.00 -3.32
N LEU A 39 -15.39 8.26 -3.92
CA LEU A 39 -15.38 6.81 -3.88
C LEU A 39 -14.38 6.30 -2.84
N THR A 40 -14.86 5.48 -1.91
CA THR A 40 -13.98 4.72 -1.01
C THR A 40 -13.62 3.37 -1.64
N VAL A 41 -12.33 3.15 -1.90
CA VAL A 41 -11.80 1.87 -2.37
C VAL A 41 -11.19 1.13 -1.19
N LYS A 42 -11.67 -0.10 -0.96
CA LYS A 42 -11.19 -0.99 0.10
C LYS A 42 -10.13 -1.96 -0.43
N PRO A 43 -9.19 -2.42 0.42
CA PRO A 43 -8.24 -3.45 0.04
C PRO A 43 -8.94 -4.76 -0.32
N THR A 44 -8.31 -5.53 -1.21
CA THR A 44 -8.75 -6.91 -1.47
C THR A 44 -8.54 -7.76 -0.20
N PRO A 45 -9.24 -8.89 -0.03
CA PRO A 45 -9.04 -9.76 1.13
C PRO A 45 -7.57 -10.16 1.34
N ARG A 46 -6.84 -10.42 0.25
CA ARG A 46 -5.43 -10.80 0.30
C ARG A 46 -4.53 -9.64 0.74
N LEU A 47 -4.80 -8.42 0.26
CA LEU A 47 -4.08 -7.22 0.70
C LEU A 47 -4.38 -6.88 2.17
N GLN A 48 -5.63 -7.03 2.60
CA GLN A 48 -5.99 -6.89 4.00
C GLN A 48 -5.21 -7.87 4.88
N THR A 49 -5.09 -9.14 4.47
CA THR A 49 -4.30 -10.12 5.22
C THR A 49 -2.81 -9.77 5.29
N VAL A 50 -2.26 -9.10 4.26
CA VAL A 50 -0.89 -8.57 4.31
C VAL A 50 -0.76 -7.48 5.38
N PHE A 51 -1.70 -6.54 5.46
CA PHE A 51 -1.68 -5.50 6.49
C PHE A 51 -1.80 -6.07 7.91
N ASP A 52 -2.72 -7.02 8.08
CA ASP A 52 -2.89 -7.79 9.30
C ASP A 52 -1.62 -8.56 9.70
N ALA A 53 -0.89 -9.12 8.72
CA ALA A 53 0.37 -9.81 8.96
C ALA A 53 1.52 -8.85 9.31
N MET A 54 1.56 -7.65 8.72
CA MET A 54 2.51 -6.59 9.10
C MET A 54 2.27 -6.13 10.55
N ASP A 55 1.00 -5.98 10.96
CA ASP A 55 0.61 -5.68 12.34
C ASP A 55 1.07 -6.78 13.31
N ASP A 56 0.90 -8.07 12.94
CA ASP A 56 1.42 -9.21 13.73
C ASP A 56 2.95 -9.19 13.90
N LEU A 57 3.67 -8.61 12.93
CA LEU A 57 5.13 -8.44 12.97
C LEU A 57 5.56 -7.22 13.80
N GLY A 58 4.60 -6.40 14.25
CA GLY A 58 4.84 -5.21 15.05
C GLY A 58 4.98 -3.92 14.25
N PHE A 59 4.61 -3.93 12.97
CA PHE A 59 4.58 -2.74 12.12
C PHE A 59 3.22 -2.04 12.17
N SER A 60 3.23 -0.72 12.05
CA SER A 60 2.03 0.09 11.86
C SER A 60 2.03 0.76 10.50
N LEU A 61 0.87 0.81 9.83
CA LEU A 61 0.71 1.56 8.59
C LEU A 61 0.80 3.05 8.89
N ARG A 62 1.75 3.74 8.26
CA ARG A 62 2.01 5.16 8.44
C ARG A 62 1.33 6.02 7.39
N SER A 63 1.44 5.63 6.13
CA SER A 63 0.91 6.38 4.98
C SER A 63 0.46 5.42 3.87
N ALA A 64 -0.41 5.91 3.00
CA ALA A 64 -0.90 5.20 1.83
C ALA A 64 -1.08 6.21 0.69
N GLU A 65 -0.07 6.35 -0.16
CA GLU A 65 0.01 7.44 -1.14
C GLU A 65 0.02 6.92 -2.58
N CYS A 66 -0.50 7.72 -3.50
CA CYS A 66 -0.47 7.41 -4.93
C CYS A 66 0.76 8.05 -5.56
N GLU A 67 1.76 7.22 -5.89
CA GLU A 67 3.03 7.67 -6.45
C GLU A 67 3.10 7.47 -7.96
N ALA A 68 3.76 8.39 -8.65
CA ALA A 68 3.89 8.33 -10.10
C ALA A 68 4.82 7.20 -10.55
N ASP A 69 4.36 6.35 -11.48
CA ASP A 69 5.15 5.31 -12.16
C ASP A 69 5.12 5.56 -13.69
N PRO A 70 5.70 6.67 -14.19
CA PRO A 70 5.56 7.07 -15.59
C PRO A 70 6.18 6.07 -16.57
N TYR A 71 7.12 5.25 -16.10
CA TYR A 71 7.84 4.25 -16.89
C TYR A 71 7.31 2.82 -16.70
N GLY A 72 6.27 2.62 -15.87
CA GLY A 72 5.67 1.30 -15.63
C GLY A 72 6.65 0.29 -15.02
N ARG A 73 7.56 0.75 -14.16
CA ARG A 73 8.62 -0.06 -13.54
C ARG A 73 8.04 -1.08 -12.56
N TYR A 74 7.01 -0.70 -11.82
CA TYR A 74 6.37 -1.55 -10.82
C TYR A 74 5.15 -2.24 -11.41
N THR A 75 4.37 -1.52 -12.23
CA THR A 75 3.16 -2.07 -12.84
C THR A 75 3.04 -1.68 -14.30
N SER A 76 3.26 -2.66 -15.18
CA SER A 76 3.15 -2.43 -16.62
C SER A 76 1.74 -1.97 -16.99
N GLY A 77 1.64 -0.85 -17.69
CA GLY A 77 0.37 -0.30 -18.18
C GLY A 77 -0.36 0.64 -17.23
N ARG A 78 0.17 0.95 -16.04
CA ARG A 78 -0.32 2.08 -15.22
C ARG A 78 0.75 3.15 -15.10
N ARG A 79 0.31 4.38 -14.80
CA ARG A 79 1.19 5.55 -14.63
C ARG A 79 1.37 5.98 -13.18
N PHE A 80 0.77 5.24 -12.25
CA PHE A 80 0.92 5.44 -10.83
C PHE A 80 0.73 4.10 -10.10
N VAL A 81 1.23 4.04 -8.88
CA VAL A 81 1.13 2.93 -7.95
C VAL A 81 0.62 3.46 -6.62
N GLN A 82 0.05 2.56 -5.81
CA GLN A 82 -0.22 2.88 -4.42
C GLN A 82 0.91 2.30 -3.58
N GLU A 83 1.57 3.18 -2.83
CA GLU A 83 2.63 2.86 -1.88
C GLU A 83 2.07 2.87 -0.46
N PHE A 84 2.45 1.88 0.34
CA PHE A 84 2.08 1.77 1.74
C PHE A 84 3.34 1.76 2.59
N GLU A 85 3.54 2.79 3.40
CA GLU A 85 4.68 2.91 4.32
C GLU A 85 4.34 2.29 5.67
N PHE A 86 5.19 1.41 6.15
CA PHE A 86 5.08 0.77 7.46
C PHE A 86 6.26 1.15 8.34
N ARG A 87 5.99 1.44 9.62
CA ARG A 87 7.04 1.66 10.62
C ARG A 87 6.97 0.65 11.74
N PRO A 88 8.10 0.11 12.21
CA PRO A 88 8.09 -0.86 13.28
C PRO A 88 7.89 -0.16 14.62
N GLU A 89 6.77 -0.46 15.29
CA GLU A 89 6.41 0.10 16.59
C GLU A 89 6.73 -0.87 17.74
N SER A 90 6.83 -2.17 17.44
CA SER A 90 7.14 -3.23 18.39
C SER A 90 7.74 -4.45 17.69
N GLY A 91 8.00 -5.51 18.44
CA GLY A 91 8.55 -6.74 17.88
C GLY A 91 10.04 -6.66 17.54
N ARG A 92 10.51 -7.62 16.75
CA ARG A 92 11.95 -7.83 16.51
C ARG A 92 12.62 -6.78 15.62
N PHE A 93 11.83 -6.02 14.87
CA PHE A 93 12.32 -5.08 13.86
C PHE A 93 12.40 -3.62 14.34
N ARG A 94 11.84 -3.32 15.53
CA ARG A 94 11.70 -1.96 16.07
C ARG A 94 13.00 -1.17 16.14
N ASP A 95 14.08 -1.82 16.53
CA ASP A 95 15.37 -1.16 16.75
C ASP A 95 16.35 -1.37 15.58
N SER A 96 15.94 -2.12 14.55
CA SER A 96 16.79 -2.49 13.42
C SER A 96 16.38 -1.89 12.09
N LEU A 97 15.14 -1.41 11.95
CA LEU A 97 14.58 -0.87 10.71
C LEU A 97 13.92 0.48 10.96
N ASP A 98 14.12 1.43 10.03
CA ASP A 98 13.40 2.70 10.03
C ASP A 98 11.98 2.54 9.45
N GLU A 99 11.86 1.91 8.27
CA GLU A 99 10.59 1.72 7.55
C GLU A 99 10.60 0.52 6.57
N VAL A 100 9.41 0.07 6.16
CA VAL A 100 9.18 -0.91 5.08
C VAL A 100 8.08 -0.36 4.18
N GLU A 101 8.34 -0.29 2.88
CA GLU A 101 7.40 0.23 1.89
C GLU A 101 6.89 -0.90 0.99
N LEU A 102 5.58 -0.92 0.74
CA LEU A 102 4.93 -1.93 -0.10
C LEU A 102 4.22 -1.28 -1.30
N ILE A 103 4.46 -1.79 -2.50
CA ILE A 103 3.54 -1.61 -3.63
C ILE A 103 2.80 -2.92 -3.87
N ALA A 104 1.47 -2.83 -3.84
CA ALA A 104 0.57 -3.94 -4.09
C ALA A 104 0.05 -3.95 -5.53
N LYS A 105 0.24 -5.07 -6.24
CA LYS A 105 -0.39 -5.35 -7.52
C LYS A 105 -1.34 -6.54 -7.39
N PRO A 106 -2.64 -6.28 -7.10
CA PRO A 106 -3.62 -7.35 -6.97
C PRO A 106 -3.92 -7.99 -8.32
N GLY A 107 -3.87 -9.32 -8.36
CA GLY A 107 -4.40 -10.17 -9.43
C GLY A 107 -5.62 -10.97 -8.95
N PRO A 108 -6.24 -11.79 -9.81
CA PRO A 108 -7.41 -12.59 -9.47
C PRO A 108 -7.11 -13.64 -8.39
N ASP A 109 -5.96 -14.32 -8.50
CA ASP A 109 -5.60 -15.45 -7.61
C ASP A 109 -4.37 -15.18 -6.75
N GLU A 110 -3.64 -14.10 -7.02
CA GLU A 110 -2.38 -13.77 -6.36
C GLU A 110 -2.24 -12.27 -6.12
N LEU A 111 -1.40 -11.91 -5.16
CA LEU A 111 -1.00 -10.53 -4.90
C LEU A 111 0.51 -10.44 -5.09
N GLU A 112 0.92 -9.68 -6.09
CA GLU A 112 2.33 -9.37 -6.29
C GLU A 112 2.69 -8.16 -5.43
N LEU A 113 3.77 -8.28 -4.66
CA LEU A 113 4.29 -7.23 -3.80
C LEU A 113 5.71 -6.85 -4.25
N PHE A 114 5.93 -5.56 -4.40
CA PHE A 114 7.26 -4.98 -4.33
C PHE A 114 7.47 -4.48 -2.91
N VAL A 115 8.63 -4.78 -2.35
CA VAL A 115 8.97 -4.51 -0.96
C VAL A 115 10.31 -3.80 -0.94
N GLU A 116 10.37 -2.67 -0.26
CA GLU A 116 11.60 -1.98 0.04
C GLU A 116 11.78 -1.90 1.56
N VAL A 117 12.98 -2.22 2.04
CA VAL A 117 13.32 -2.31 3.46
C VAL A 117 14.36 -1.24 3.80
N ASP A 118 14.14 -0.46 4.86
CA ASP A 118 15.10 0.50 5.43
C ASP A 118 15.59 1.62 4.48
N ARG A 119 14.78 2.01 3.49
CA ARG A 119 15.13 3.15 2.63
C ARG A 119 14.50 4.42 3.12
N ARG A 120 15.32 5.47 3.31
CA ARG A 120 14.82 6.82 3.58
C ARG A 120 14.41 7.51 2.29
N GLY A 121 13.15 7.95 2.23
CA GLY A 121 12.68 8.91 1.23
C GLY A 121 11.88 8.32 0.07
N GLY A 122 11.23 7.18 0.26
CA GLY A 122 10.29 6.61 -0.71
C GLY A 122 10.95 5.88 -1.87
N LEU A 123 10.16 5.02 -2.51
CA LEU A 123 10.52 4.21 -3.68
C LEU A 123 11.04 5.03 -4.88
N LEU A 124 10.80 6.35 -4.89
CA LEU A 124 11.16 7.26 -6.00
C LEU A 124 12.56 7.89 -5.89
N SER A 125 13.23 7.81 -4.75
CA SER A 125 14.41 8.67 -4.53
C SER A 125 15.60 8.38 -5.45
N GLU A 126 15.84 7.14 -5.91
CA GLU A 126 16.89 6.80 -6.89
C GLU A 126 16.93 5.27 -7.13
N MET A 127 16.06 4.70 -7.96
CA MET A 127 16.19 3.28 -8.38
C MET A 127 16.86 3.17 -9.77
N THR A 128 18.09 3.68 -9.88
CA THR A 128 19.03 3.25 -10.94
C THR A 128 19.99 2.16 -10.46
N ASP A 129 19.98 1.85 -9.15
CA ASP A 129 20.76 0.77 -8.58
C ASP A 129 19.83 -0.29 -8.00
N THR A 130 20.07 -1.55 -8.38
CA THR A 130 19.44 -2.71 -7.77
C THR A 130 20.10 -2.93 -6.41
N ASP A 131 19.75 -2.08 -5.45
CA ASP A 131 20.23 -2.19 -4.07
C ASP A 131 19.71 -3.49 -3.43
N GLU A 132 20.49 -4.08 -2.53
CA GLU A 132 20.19 -5.33 -1.84
C GLU A 132 18.93 -5.25 -0.95
N ARG A 133 18.36 -4.05 -0.78
CA ARG A 133 17.18 -3.75 0.05
C ARG A 133 15.83 -3.87 -0.67
N ASN A 134 15.85 -4.18 -1.97
CA ASN A 134 14.65 -4.30 -2.80
C ASN A 134 14.30 -5.75 -3.09
N ALA A 135 13.03 -6.11 -2.87
CA ALA A 135 12.52 -7.45 -3.05
C ALA A 135 11.18 -7.49 -3.80
N ARG A 136 10.91 -8.63 -4.45
CA ARG A 136 9.61 -8.92 -5.06
C ARG A 136 9.14 -10.28 -4.59
N THR A 137 7.90 -10.36 -4.15
CA THR A 137 7.27 -11.62 -3.77
C THR A 137 5.85 -11.74 -4.33
N THR A 138 5.33 -12.96 -4.39
CA THR A 138 3.97 -13.24 -4.84
C THR A 138 3.23 -14.01 -3.78
N ILE A 139 2.29 -13.33 -3.13
CA ILE A 139 1.43 -13.90 -2.10
C ILE A 139 0.30 -14.67 -2.78
N ARG A 140 0.26 -15.99 -2.58
CA ARG A 140 -0.81 -16.89 -3.06
C ARG A 140 -1.67 -17.44 -1.93
N SER A 141 -1.13 -17.54 -0.73
CA SER A 141 -1.87 -17.95 0.46
C SER A 141 -2.82 -16.85 0.92
N THR A 142 -4.00 -17.23 1.43
CA THR A 142 -4.89 -16.33 2.19
C THR A 142 -4.76 -16.53 3.70
N ASP A 143 -3.92 -17.46 4.14
CA ASP A 143 -3.66 -17.75 5.55
C ASP A 143 -2.72 -16.69 6.16
N ARG A 144 -3.20 -15.99 7.20
CA ARG A 144 -2.48 -14.89 7.86
C ARG A 144 -1.13 -15.32 8.42
N LYS A 145 -1.04 -16.51 9.02
CA LYS A 145 0.20 -16.99 9.62
C LYS A 145 1.26 -17.26 8.56
N THR A 146 0.85 -17.89 7.45
CA THR A 146 1.73 -18.17 6.31
C THR A 146 2.25 -16.87 5.70
N ILE A 147 1.38 -15.90 5.45
CA ILE A 147 1.78 -14.58 4.92
C ILE A 147 2.75 -13.89 5.89
N ARG A 148 2.44 -13.90 7.19
CA ARG A 148 3.32 -13.32 8.22
C ARG A 148 4.72 -13.95 8.21
N ASP A 149 4.80 -15.27 8.12
CA ASP A 149 6.08 -15.98 8.13
C ASP A 149 6.87 -15.73 6.83
N GLU A 150 6.19 -15.64 5.67
CA GLU A 150 6.79 -15.25 4.40
C GLU A 150 7.34 -13.81 4.43
N LEU A 151 6.56 -12.85 4.94
CA LEU A 151 6.98 -11.46 5.07
C LEU A 151 8.12 -11.29 6.07
N ALA A 152 8.10 -11.99 7.20
CA ALA A 152 9.18 -11.96 8.17
C ALA A 152 10.51 -12.41 7.55
N ALA A 153 10.50 -13.55 6.85
CA ALA A 153 11.70 -14.09 6.22
C ALA A 153 12.23 -13.17 5.10
N LEU A 154 11.32 -12.55 4.34
CA LEU A 154 11.66 -11.57 3.32
C LEU A 154 12.34 -10.35 3.96
N ILE A 155 11.70 -9.73 4.95
CA ILE A 155 12.22 -8.53 5.64
C ILE A 155 13.57 -8.84 6.30
N GLU A 156 13.72 -9.99 6.98
CA GLU A 156 14.99 -10.41 7.59
C GLU A 156 16.12 -10.61 6.58
N THR A 157 15.80 -11.00 5.34
CA THR A 157 16.82 -11.20 4.29
C THR A 157 17.35 -9.87 3.75
N HIS A 158 16.56 -8.79 3.88
CA HIS A 158 16.81 -7.49 3.26
C HIS A 158 17.02 -6.35 4.28
N ALA A 159 17.01 -6.67 5.58
CA ALA A 159 17.33 -5.79 6.71
C ALA A 159 18.85 -5.73 6.95
#